data_AF-A0A525D9U0-F1
#
_entry.id   AF-A0A525D9U0-F1
#
_cell.length_a   1.000
_cell.length_b   1.000
_cell.length_c   1.000
_cell.angle_alpha   90.00
_cell.angle_beta   90.00
_cell.angle_gamma   90.00
#
_symmetry.space_group_name_H-M   'P 1'
#
loop_
_entity.id
_entity.type
_entity.pdbx_description
1 polymer ?
#
loop_
_entity_poly.entity_id
_entity_poly.type
_entity_poly.pdbx_seq_one_letter_code
_entity_poly.pdbx_strand_id
1 'polypeptide(L)'
;VEGCLRIKQEIEASGKLPVTGFISNANVIDETRVDTIYHGYDMTMELAKAADLPLVFVTAPEHLVPELDPERFGCPVLPITRNLVPPWKK
;
A
#
# COMPACT_ATOMS: atom_id res chain seq x y z
N VAL A 1 -10.85 -6.74 -6.82
CA VAL A 1 -11.61 -5.72 -6.04
C VAL A 1 -12.66 -6.35 -5.11
N GLU A 2 -13.59 -7.17 -5.60
CA GLU A 2 -14.69 -7.74 -4.78
C GLU A 2 -14.24 -8.44 -3.49
N GLY A 3 -13.20 -9.28 -3.57
CA GLY A 3 -12.65 -9.95 -2.39
C GLY A 3 -12.13 -8.99 -1.32
N CYS A 4 -11.54 -7.86 -1.72
CA CYS A 4 -11.07 -6.83 -0.79
C CYS A 4 -12.24 -6.10 -0.12
N LEU A 5 -13.33 -5.84 -0.86
CA LEU A 5 -14.53 -5.22 -0.30
C LEU A 5 -15.21 -6.13 0.73
N ARG A 6 -15.23 -7.45 0.48
CA ARG A 6 -15.71 -8.42 1.47
C ARG A 6 -14.84 -8.39 2.74
N ILE A 7 -13.51 -8.40 2.60
CA ILE A 7 -12.60 -8.33 3.75
C ILE A 7 -12.78 -7.00 4.51
N LYS A 8 -12.96 -5.86 3.81
CA LYS A 8 -13.27 -4.57 4.43
C LYS A 8 -14.51 -4.69 5.34
N GLN A 9 -15.60 -5.28 4.84
CA GLN A 9 -16.83 -5.46 5.62
C GLN A 9 -16.61 -6.36 6.85
N GLU A 10 -15.81 -7.43 6.71
CA GLU A 10 -15.47 -8.32 7.84
C GLU A 10 -14.64 -7.60 8.91
N ILE A 11 -13.67 -6.76 8.50
CA ILE A 11 -12.88 -5.92 9.42
C ILE A 11 -13.77 -4.92 10.15
N GLU A 12 -14.66 -4.22 9.44
CA GLU A 12 -15.59 -3.26 10.04
C GLU A 12 -16.54 -3.93 11.03
N ALA A 13 -17.06 -5.11 10.69
CA ALA A 13 -17.95 -5.88 11.56
C ALA A 13 -17.24 -6.36 12.84
N SER A 14 -16.00 -6.85 12.72
CA SER A 14 -15.21 -7.32 13.86
C SER A 14 -14.70 -6.19 14.74
N GLY A 15 -14.16 -5.13 14.12
CA GLY A 15 -13.57 -3.99 14.81
C GLY A 15 -14.57 -2.96 15.31
N LYS A 16 -15.83 -3.00 14.83
CA LYS A 16 -16.88 -2.01 15.12
C LYS A 16 -16.47 -0.57 14.78
N LEU A 17 -15.57 -0.41 13.81
CA LEU A 17 -15.06 0.86 13.34
C LEU A 17 -15.15 0.88 11.82
N PRO A 18 -15.58 2.00 11.22
CA PRO A 18 -15.57 2.13 9.77
C PRO A 18 -14.14 2.24 9.25
N VAL A 19 -13.88 1.65 8.09
CA VAL A 19 -12.66 1.94 7.33
C VAL A 19 -12.84 3.31 6.67
N THR A 20 -11.89 4.21 6.89
CA THR A 20 -11.96 5.61 6.40
C THR A 20 -11.05 5.89 5.21
N GLY A 21 -10.27 4.90 4.78
CA GLY A 21 -9.32 5.03 3.68
C GLY A 21 -8.44 3.81 3.55
N PHE A 22 -7.66 3.78 2.49
CA PHE A 22 -6.69 2.73 2.20
C PHE A 22 -5.27 3.31 2.16
N ILE A 23 -4.30 2.44 2.42
CA ILE A 23 -2.88 2.70 2.21
C ILE A 23 -2.35 1.61 1.32
N SER A 24 -1.48 1.95 0.36
CA SER A 24 -0.79 0.96 -0.45
C SER A 24 0.57 0.66 0.16
N ASN A 25 0.71 -0.51 0.78
CA ASN A 25 1.97 -1.00 1.33
C ASN A 25 2.45 -2.21 0.56
N ALA A 26 2.74 -2.01 -0.73
CA ALA A 26 3.23 -3.06 -1.61
C ALA A 26 4.62 -3.52 -1.14
N ASN A 27 4.69 -4.72 -0.58
CA ASN A 27 5.89 -5.24 0.06
C ASN A 27 6.01 -6.75 -0.17
N VAL A 28 7.06 -7.13 -0.90
CA VAL A 28 7.48 -8.53 -1.10
C VAL A 28 8.88 -8.72 -0.48
N ILE A 29 9.16 -8.00 0.61
CA ILE A 29 10.45 -8.03 1.32
C ILE A 29 11.60 -7.68 0.36
N ASP A 30 12.44 -8.66 0.02
CA ASP A 30 13.67 -8.45 -0.75
C ASP A 30 13.36 -8.39 -2.25
N GLU A 31 12.19 -8.86 -2.66
CA GLU A 31 11.70 -8.86 -4.03
C GLU A 31 10.85 -7.62 -4.35
N THR A 32 10.73 -6.66 -3.43
CA THR A 32 10.02 -5.41 -3.69
C THR A 32 10.76 -4.59 -4.73
N ARG A 33 10.09 -4.23 -5.82
CA ARG A 33 10.63 -3.42 -6.92
C ARG A 33 9.71 -2.23 -7.23
N VAL A 34 10.19 -1.30 -8.04
CA VAL A 34 9.40 -0.17 -8.54
C VAL A 34 8.08 -0.63 -9.19
N ASP A 35 8.12 -1.69 -10.00
CA ASP A 35 6.91 -2.28 -10.61
C ASP A 35 5.90 -2.81 -9.58
N THR A 36 6.39 -3.36 -8.46
CA THR A 36 5.57 -3.85 -7.36
C THR A 36 4.80 -2.71 -6.69
N ILE A 37 5.48 -1.58 -6.46
CA ILE A 37 4.91 -0.37 -5.86
C ILE A 37 3.82 0.20 -6.77
N TYR A 38 4.13 0.30 -8.06
CA TYR A 38 3.20 0.77 -9.07
C TYR A 38 1.95 -0.11 -9.22
N HIS A 39 2.14 -1.42 -9.28
CA HIS A 39 1.03 -2.37 -9.32
C HIS A 39 0.16 -2.27 -8.06
N GLY A 40 0.79 -2.18 -6.89
CA GLY A 40 0.08 -1.99 -5.62
C GLY A 40 -0.70 -0.67 -5.57
N TYR A 41 -0.16 0.40 -6.12
CA TYR A 41 -0.86 1.68 -6.25
C TYR A 41 -2.10 1.55 -7.15
N ASP A 42 -1.94 1.01 -8.37
CA ASP A 42 -3.04 0.86 -9.33
C ASP A 42 -4.18 0.02 -8.73
N MET A 43 -3.86 -1.14 -8.15
CA MET A 43 -4.84 -2.01 -7.50
C MET A 43 -5.57 -1.34 -6.33
N THR A 44 -4.83 -0.61 -5.49
CA THR A 44 -5.41 0.06 -4.32
C THR A 44 -6.25 1.25 -4.74
N MET A 45 -5.87 1.95 -5.80
CA MET A 45 -6.65 3.05 -6.40
C MET A 45 -7.99 2.54 -6.96
N GLU A 46 -8.00 1.37 -7.62
CA GLU A 46 -9.24 0.74 -8.06
C GLU A 46 -10.16 0.38 -6.88
N LEU A 47 -9.59 -0.16 -5.80
CA LEU A 47 -10.33 -0.48 -4.58
C LEU A 47 -10.88 0.77 -3.89
N ALA A 48 -10.06 1.81 -3.76
CA ALA A 48 -10.42 3.10 -3.18
C ALA A 48 -11.62 3.72 -3.90
N LYS A 49 -11.58 3.74 -5.24
CA LYS A 49 -12.70 4.19 -6.08
C LYS A 49 -13.95 3.33 -5.88
N ALA A 50 -13.83 2.00 -5.85
CA ALA A 50 -14.97 1.11 -5.69
C ALA A 50 -15.64 1.21 -4.31
N ALA A 51 -14.87 1.58 -3.28
CA ALA A 51 -15.37 1.75 -1.92
C ALA A 51 -15.80 3.19 -1.59
N ASP A 52 -15.60 4.13 -2.51
CA ASP A 52 -15.77 5.58 -2.30
C ASP A 52 -14.99 6.10 -1.06
N LEU A 53 -13.73 5.67 -0.94
CA LEU A 53 -12.83 6.05 0.16
C LEU A 53 -11.47 6.47 -0.39
N PRO A 54 -10.73 7.36 0.30
CA PRO A 54 -9.45 7.85 -0.18
C PRO A 54 -8.34 6.79 -0.13
N LEU A 55 -7.44 6.82 -1.12
CA LEU A 55 -6.09 6.27 -0.99
C LEU A 55 -5.22 7.34 -0.32
N VAL A 56 -4.90 7.15 0.95
CA VAL A 56 -4.30 8.18 1.81
C VAL A 56 -2.84 8.40 1.47
N PHE A 57 -2.08 7.32 1.28
CA PHE A 57 -0.68 7.34 0.86
C PHE A 57 -0.24 5.97 0.35
N VAL A 58 0.92 5.96 -0.31
CA VAL A 58 1.68 4.77 -0.68
C VAL A 58 2.96 4.72 0.15
N THR A 59 3.42 3.53 0.54
CA THR A 59 4.75 3.35 1.12
C THR A 59 5.72 2.77 0.10
N ALA A 60 6.99 3.14 0.22
CA ALA A 60 8.05 2.59 -0.62
C ALA A 60 9.34 2.42 0.20
N PRO A 61 10.12 1.35 0.00
CA PRO A 61 11.46 1.25 0.58
C PRO A 61 12.28 2.50 0.27
N GLU A 62 12.97 3.06 1.26
CA GLU A 62 13.70 4.33 1.12
C GLU A 62 14.65 4.35 -0.09
N HIS A 63 15.32 3.22 -0.37
CA HIS A 63 16.24 3.10 -1.49
C HIS A 63 15.56 3.09 -2.87
N LEU A 64 14.26 2.79 -2.96
CA LEU A 64 13.50 2.80 -4.21
C LEU A 64 12.79 4.13 -4.48
N VAL A 65 12.63 4.99 -3.46
CA VAL A 65 11.93 6.28 -3.63
C VAL A 65 12.53 7.14 -4.74
N PRO A 66 13.87 7.26 -4.91
CA PRO A 66 14.45 8.04 -6.01
C PRO A 66 14.16 7.49 -7.42
N GLU A 67 13.76 6.22 -7.54
CA GLU A 67 13.43 5.58 -8.82
C GLU A 67 11.94 5.72 -9.19
N LEU A 68 11.12 6.22 -8.26
CA LEU A 68 9.69 6.43 -8.49
C LEU A 68 9.46 7.75 -9.23
N ASP A 69 8.52 7.72 -10.17
CA ASP A 69 7.98 8.91 -10.80
C ASP A 69 6.92 9.54 -9.86
N PRO A 70 7.19 10.72 -9.26
CA PRO A 70 6.26 11.36 -8.35
C PRO A 70 4.96 11.80 -9.02
N GLU A 71 4.98 12.08 -10.34
CA GLU A 71 3.78 12.55 -11.06
C GLU A 71 2.73 11.45 -11.24
N ARG A 72 3.13 10.18 -11.07
CA ARG A 72 2.21 9.04 -11.17
C ARG A 72 1.26 8.93 -9.97
N PHE A 73 1.64 9.47 -8.82
CA PHE A 73 0.88 9.31 -7.58
C PHE A 73 -0.04 10.49 -7.31
N GLY A 74 -1.33 10.22 -7.08
CA GLY A 74 -2.30 11.22 -6.62
C GLY A 74 -2.28 11.45 -5.10
N CYS A 75 -1.37 10.79 -4.38
CA CYS A 75 -1.23 10.85 -2.93
C CYS A 75 0.26 10.83 -2.53
N PRO A 76 0.62 11.21 -1.28
CA PRO A 76 1.99 11.13 -0.81
C PRO A 76 2.60 9.73 -0.92
N VAL A 77 3.89 9.68 -1.23
CA VAL A 77 4.72 8.47 -1.09
C VAL A 77 5.56 8.62 0.17
N LEU A 78 5.39 7.70 1.13
CA LEU A 78 6.11 7.70 2.40
C LEU A 78 7.27 6.70 2.35
N PRO A 79 8.53 7.14 2.52
CA PRO A 79 9.66 6.24 2.61
C PRO A 79 9.54 5.37 3.87
N ILE A 80 9.88 4.09 3.75
CA ILE A 80 9.97 3.16 4.87
C ILE A 80 11.36 2.54 4.98
N THR A 81 11.85 2.44 6.21
CA THR A 81 13.10 1.77 6.57
C THR A 81 12.83 0.41 7.19
N ARG A 82 13.62 -0.60 6.80
CA ARG A 82 13.49 -1.96 7.32
C ARG A 82 14.32 -2.09 8.61
N ASN A 83 13.66 -2.12 9.76
CA ASN A 83 14.32 -2.29 11.06
C ASN A 83 14.47 -3.77 11.49
N LEU A 84 13.61 -4.65 10.97
CA LEU A 84 13.65 -6.07 11.29
C LEU A 84 14.23 -6.84 10.10
N VAL A 85 15.46 -7.30 10.28
CA VAL A 85 16.18 -8.13 9.32
C VAL A 85 16.55 -9.44 10.00
N PRO A 86 16.32 -10.60 9.36
CA PRO A 86 16.75 -11.87 9.92
C PRO A 86 18.27 -11.87 10.21
N PRO A 87 18.74 -12.54 11.27
CA PRO A 87 20.14 -12.43 11.71
C PRO A 87 21.17 -12.91 10.67
N TRP A 88 20.74 -13.64 9.63
CA TRP A 88 21.57 -14.12 8.53
C TRP A 88 21.61 -13.18 7.31
N LYS A 89 20.78 -12.14 7.26
CA LYS A 89 20.82 -11.08 6.24
C LYS A 89 21.36 -9.82 6.94
N LYS A 90 22.67 -9.61 6.86
CA LYS A 90 23.30 -8.37 7.32
C LYS A 90 23.35 -7.35 6.20
#